data_AF-A0A7C5QY51-F1
#
_entry.id   AF-A0A7C5QY51-F1
#
_cell.length_a   1.000
_cell.length_b   1.000
_cell.length_c   1.000
_cell.angle_alpha   90.00
_cell.angle_beta   90.00
_cell.angle_gamma   90.00
#
_symmetry.space_group_name_H-M   'P 1'
#
loop_
_entity.id
_entity.type
_entity.pdbx_description
1 polymer ?
#
loop_
_entity_poly.entity_id
_entity_poly.type
_entity_poly.pdbx_seq_one_letter_code
_entity_poly.pdbx_strand_id
1 'polypeptide(L)'
;MCSEATLLSMRGLLRLLPQVLLFDGDIYWQVKARPRALYHGVLLLLLLGVALGLAGAAGTIVAHGASPDPGEWARAAERGVLGLPIVQRLSAAERERLLPLLRGFLRRPQPGLHLLFTTPLGLLAGWSIYGLLAQAAARLLGGRGRLSDTLACTALAEGPRALLLLPFLPPLGPAALGVEAWVLAARFQALRAAQGLDGWRAFWAALTAALILAALGLAWALLWLWVGGRA
;
A
#
# COMPACT_ATOMS: atom_id res chain seq x y z
N MET A 1 27.17 -9.93 -22.11
CA MET A 1 26.30 -8.94 -22.78
C MET A 1 24.92 -8.81 -22.10
N CYS A 2 24.84 -8.75 -20.76
CA CYS A 2 23.57 -8.73 -20.01
C CYS A 2 23.24 -7.38 -19.34
N SER A 3 23.99 -6.31 -19.62
CA SER A 3 23.89 -5.08 -18.81
C SER A 3 23.15 -3.91 -19.47
N GLU A 4 23.05 -3.84 -20.81
CA GLU A 4 22.37 -2.70 -21.47
C GLU A 4 20.85 -2.88 -21.57
N ALA A 5 20.35 -4.12 -21.69
CA ALA A 5 18.91 -4.38 -21.77
C ALA A 5 18.16 -4.01 -20.47
N THR A 6 18.82 -4.11 -19.32
CA THR A 6 18.21 -3.86 -18.00
C THR A 6 18.10 -2.37 -17.68
N LEU A 7 19.08 -1.56 -18.09
CA LEU A 7 19.05 -0.11 -17.90
C LEU A 7 18.06 0.59 -18.86
N LEU A 8 17.89 0.06 -20.08
CA LEU A 8 16.82 0.47 -21.00
C LEU A 8 15.42 0.15 -20.43
N SER A 9 15.29 -0.93 -19.65
CA SER A 9 14.03 -1.34 -19.02
C SER A 9 13.56 -0.38 -17.92
N MET A 10 14.47 0.07 -17.04
CA MET A 10 14.11 0.94 -15.90
C MET A 10 13.76 2.37 -16.32
N ARG A 11 14.55 2.97 -17.24
CA ARG A 11 14.18 4.26 -17.86
C ARG A 11 12.89 4.15 -18.67
N GLY A 12 12.67 3.03 -19.35
CA GLY A 12 11.43 2.74 -20.07
C GLY A 12 10.22 2.72 -19.14
N LEU A 13 10.33 2.05 -17.99
CA LEU A 13 9.31 2.00 -16.94
C LEU A 13 8.98 3.39 -16.38
N LEU A 14 10.00 4.20 -16.08
CA LEU A 14 9.82 5.56 -15.56
C LEU A 14 9.15 6.49 -16.59
N ARG A 15 9.38 6.29 -17.89
CA ARG A 15 8.69 7.05 -18.95
C ARG A 15 7.20 6.72 -19.07
N LEU A 16 6.76 5.54 -18.62
CA LEU A 16 5.35 5.14 -18.65
C LEU A 16 4.54 5.78 -17.53
N LEU A 17 5.14 6.06 -16.38
CA LEU A 17 4.47 6.66 -15.22
C LEU A 17 3.65 7.93 -15.54
N PRO A 18 4.21 8.98 -16.18
CA PRO A 18 3.45 10.20 -16.48
C PRO A 18 2.28 9.93 -17.42
N GLN A 19 2.42 8.99 -18.34
CA GLN A 19 1.37 8.70 -19.30
C GLN A 19 0.23 7.87 -18.69
N VAL A 20 0.57 6.95 -17.76
CA VAL A 20 -0.40 6.23 -16.93
C VAL A 20 -1.15 7.19 -16.01
N LEU A 21 -0.45 8.16 -15.42
CA LEU A 21 -1.04 9.24 -14.62
C LEU A 21 -2.08 10.04 -15.42
N LEU A 22 -1.85 10.21 -16.72
CA LEU A 22 -2.74 10.92 -17.65
C LEU A 22 -3.82 10.02 -18.29
N PHE A 23 -3.97 8.77 -17.84
CA PHE A 23 -4.94 7.80 -18.35
C PHE A 23 -4.87 7.52 -19.86
N ASP A 24 -3.67 7.57 -20.45
CA ASP A 24 -3.49 7.17 -21.83
C ASP A 24 -3.79 5.66 -21.99
N GLY A 25 -4.94 5.36 -22.58
CA GLY A 25 -5.46 4.00 -22.74
C GLY A 25 -4.60 3.12 -23.63
N ASP A 26 -3.85 3.71 -24.57
CA ASP A 26 -3.06 2.98 -25.55
C ASP A 26 -1.85 2.29 -24.93
N ILE A 27 -1.42 2.78 -23.78
CA ILE A 27 -0.28 2.22 -23.05
C ILE A 27 -0.58 0.83 -22.53
N TYR A 28 -1.80 0.60 -22.06
CA TYR A 28 -2.18 -0.72 -21.59
C TYR A 28 -2.18 -1.74 -22.73
N TRP A 29 -2.53 -1.32 -23.95
CA TRP A 29 -2.40 -2.15 -25.15
C TRP A 29 -0.94 -2.41 -25.51
N GLN A 30 -0.08 -1.39 -25.46
CA GLN A 30 1.35 -1.55 -25.72
C GLN A 30 2.02 -2.48 -24.70
N VAL A 31 1.69 -2.34 -23.40
CA VAL A 31 2.24 -3.19 -22.34
C VAL A 31 1.78 -4.63 -22.49
N LYS A 32 0.50 -4.86 -22.84
CA LYS A 32 -0.02 -6.19 -23.16
C LYS A 32 0.74 -6.85 -24.31
N ALA A 33 1.17 -6.08 -25.32
CA ALA A 33 1.92 -6.58 -26.45
C ALA A 33 3.40 -6.89 -26.14
N ARG A 34 3.95 -6.42 -25.01
CA ARG A 34 5.37 -6.63 -24.68
C ARG A 34 5.65 -8.06 -24.21
N PRO A 35 6.78 -8.66 -24.64
CA PRO A 35 7.24 -9.90 -24.04
C PRO A 35 7.54 -9.69 -22.55
N ARG A 36 7.15 -10.65 -21.70
CA ARG A 36 7.36 -10.60 -20.24
C ARG A 36 6.72 -9.37 -19.59
N ALA A 37 5.57 -8.90 -20.07
CA ALA A 37 4.84 -7.76 -19.48
C ALA A 37 4.61 -7.93 -17.96
N LEU A 38 4.24 -9.13 -17.52
CA LEU A 38 4.04 -9.45 -16.11
C LEU A 38 5.31 -9.20 -15.26
N TYR A 39 6.48 -9.61 -15.74
CA TYR A 39 7.75 -9.40 -15.05
C TYR A 39 8.02 -7.92 -14.83
N HIS A 40 7.82 -7.10 -15.87
CA HIS A 40 7.99 -5.64 -15.78
C HIS A 40 6.97 -5.00 -14.84
N GLY A 41 5.72 -5.49 -14.84
CA GLY A 41 4.70 -5.07 -13.87
C GLY A 41 5.10 -5.37 -12.43
N VAL A 42 5.54 -6.59 -12.14
CA VAL A 42 6.02 -6.98 -10.81
C VAL A 42 7.23 -6.14 -10.38
N LEU A 43 8.17 -5.89 -11.30
CA LEU A 43 9.32 -5.03 -11.03
C LEU A 43 8.90 -3.59 -10.71
N LEU A 44 7.92 -3.03 -11.45
CA LEU A 44 7.34 -1.71 -11.16
C LEU A 44 6.77 -1.67 -9.75
N LEU A 45 5.97 -2.67 -9.36
CA LEU A 45 5.36 -2.75 -8.04
C LEU A 45 6.39 -2.87 -6.94
N LEU A 46 7.44 -3.67 -7.14
CA LEU A 46 8.55 -3.78 -6.19
C LEU A 46 9.24 -2.43 -6.00
N LEU A 47 9.60 -1.75 -7.09
CA LEU A 47 10.25 -0.44 -7.03
C LEU A 47 9.35 0.61 -6.37
N LEU A 48 8.07 0.64 -6.74
CA LEU A 48 7.07 1.54 -6.17
C LEU A 48 6.85 1.26 -4.68
N GLY A 49 6.72 -0.01 -4.30
CA GLY A 49 6.55 -0.43 -2.91
C GLY A 49 7.77 -0.11 -2.05
N VAL A 50 8.98 -0.29 -2.57
CA VAL A 50 10.22 0.13 -1.88
C VAL A 50 10.28 1.64 -1.73
N ALA A 51 9.95 2.40 -2.78
CA ALA A 51 9.93 3.86 -2.73
C ALA A 51 8.91 4.37 -1.68
N LEU A 52 7.70 3.80 -1.67
CA LEU A 52 6.67 4.13 -0.69
C LEU A 52 7.08 3.73 0.74
N GLY A 53 7.71 2.56 0.90
CA GLY A 53 8.23 2.10 2.19
C GLY A 53 9.34 3.01 2.72
N LEU A 54 10.26 3.47 1.85
CA LEU A 54 11.30 4.45 2.19
C LEU A 54 10.70 5.81 2.56
N ALA A 55 9.73 6.31 1.79
CA ALA A 55 9.03 7.56 2.09
C ALA A 55 8.30 7.47 3.44
N GLY A 56 7.62 6.36 3.70
CA GLY A 56 6.96 6.09 4.98
C GLY A 56 7.96 6.01 6.14
N ALA A 57 9.08 5.28 5.97
CA ALA A 57 10.13 5.19 6.96
C ALA A 57 10.75 6.56 7.26
N ALA A 58 11.10 7.34 6.23
CA ALA A 58 11.60 8.70 6.37
C ALA A 58 10.57 9.60 7.09
N GLY A 59 9.28 9.49 6.74
CA GLY A 59 8.19 10.18 7.42
C GLY A 59 8.12 9.83 8.91
N THR A 60 8.25 8.55 9.28
CA THR A 60 8.28 8.14 10.69
C THR A 60 9.52 8.65 11.42
N ILE A 61 10.69 8.68 10.77
CA ILE A 61 11.93 9.21 11.36
C ILE A 61 11.81 10.72 11.58
N VAL A 62 11.32 11.47 10.59
CA VAL A 62 11.11 12.92 10.69
C VAL A 62 10.06 13.23 11.76
N ALA A 63 8.92 12.51 11.77
CA ALA A 63 7.90 12.67 12.81
C ALA A 63 8.46 12.36 14.21
N HIS A 64 9.35 11.38 14.33
CA HIS A 64 10.02 11.07 15.57
C HIS A 64 11.05 12.14 15.97
N GLY A 65 11.84 12.66 15.02
CA GLY A 65 12.79 13.74 15.28
C GLY A 65 12.15 15.10 15.56
N ALA A 66 10.96 15.34 15.02
CA ALA A 66 10.13 16.51 15.32
C ALA A 66 9.28 16.35 16.59
N SER A 67 9.23 15.13 17.16
CA SER A 67 8.58 14.92 18.45
C SER A 67 9.50 15.40 19.58
N PRO A 68 8.95 16.01 20.65
CA PRO A 68 9.73 16.40 21.84
C PRO A 68 10.59 15.25 22.37
N ASP A 69 11.67 15.57 23.10
CA ASP A 69 12.64 14.57 23.61
C ASP A 69 11.91 13.32 24.16
N PRO A 70 12.25 12.10 23.69
CA PRO A 70 11.66 10.86 24.21
C PRO A 70 11.74 10.75 25.73
N GLY A 71 12.77 11.37 26.33
CA GLY A 71 12.89 11.50 27.78
C GLY A 71 11.85 12.43 28.41
N GLU A 72 11.46 13.50 27.74
CA GLU A 72 10.37 14.39 28.16
C GLU A 72 9.00 13.74 28.01
N TRP A 73 8.75 13.01 26.91
CA TRP A 73 7.53 12.21 26.75
C TRP A 73 7.43 11.11 27.78
N ALA A 74 8.52 10.36 28.02
CA ALA A 74 8.52 9.33 29.06
C ALA A 74 8.23 9.94 30.43
N ARG A 75 8.80 11.11 30.76
CA ARG A 75 8.53 11.83 32.02
C ARG A 75 7.12 12.42 32.08
N ALA A 76 6.56 12.90 30.98
CA ALA A 76 5.20 13.42 30.91
C ALA A 76 4.15 12.31 30.99
N ALA A 77 4.36 11.21 30.26
CA ALA A 77 3.55 10.00 30.31
C ALA A 77 3.63 9.35 31.71
N GLU A 78 4.81 9.27 32.31
CA GLU A 78 4.99 8.76 33.68
C GLU A 78 4.20 9.63 34.70
N ARG A 79 4.31 10.96 34.60
CA ARG A 79 3.52 11.88 35.44
C ARG A 79 2.01 11.70 35.23
N GLY A 80 1.57 11.55 33.98
CA GLY A 80 0.16 11.31 33.64
C GLY A 80 -0.36 9.98 34.18
N VAL A 81 0.39 8.90 34.00
CA VAL A 81 0.04 7.55 34.46
C VAL A 81 0.00 7.49 35.99
N LEU A 82 0.97 8.09 36.69
CA LEU A 82 0.96 8.20 38.16
C LEU A 82 -0.20 9.07 38.69
N GLY A 83 -0.71 9.98 37.87
CA GLY A 83 -1.89 10.79 38.16
C GLY A 83 -3.23 10.04 38.04
N LEU A 84 -3.26 8.84 37.45
CA LEU A 84 -4.50 8.09 37.25
C LEU A 84 -5.00 7.47 38.58
N PRO A 85 -6.30 7.56 38.91
CA PRO A 85 -6.85 7.00 40.14
C PRO A 85 -6.63 5.49 40.29
N ILE A 86 -6.62 4.77 39.17
CA ILE A 86 -6.41 3.31 39.15
C ILE A 86 -4.96 2.94 39.50
N VAL A 87 -3.99 3.76 39.11
CA VAL A 87 -2.56 3.55 39.39
C VAL A 87 -2.25 3.95 40.84
N GLN A 88 -2.94 4.96 41.36
CA GLN A 88 -2.84 5.34 42.77
C GLN A 88 -3.36 4.24 43.72
N ARG A 89 -4.28 3.39 43.25
CA ARG A 89 -4.80 2.22 43.98
C ARG A 89 -3.84 1.03 43.99
N LEU A 90 -2.81 1.00 43.13
CA LEU A 90 -1.82 -0.08 43.09
C LEU A 90 -0.86 0.02 44.28
N SER A 91 -0.38 -1.12 44.77
CA SER A 91 0.69 -1.17 45.78
C SER A 91 2.02 -0.66 45.23
N ALA A 92 2.95 -0.28 46.12
CA ALA A 92 4.27 0.20 45.72
C ALA A 92 5.06 -0.83 44.89
N ALA A 93 4.97 -2.12 45.27
CA ALA A 93 5.63 -3.21 44.57
C ALA A 93 5.07 -3.45 43.15
N GLU A 94 3.76 -3.25 42.95
CA GLU A 94 3.14 -3.33 41.62
C GLU A 94 3.57 -2.16 40.73
N ARG A 95 3.66 -0.94 41.30
CA ARG A 95 4.16 0.24 40.57
C ARG A 95 5.62 0.07 40.14
N GLU A 96 6.48 -0.45 41.01
CA GLU A 96 7.90 -0.72 40.70
C GLU A 96 8.08 -1.78 39.59
N ARG A 97 7.17 -2.75 39.47
CA ARG A 97 7.18 -3.71 38.35
C ARG A 97 6.65 -3.11 37.05
N LEU A 98 5.65 -2.23 37.12
CA LEU A 98 4.95 -1.69 35.95
C LEU A 98 5.74 -0.57 35.26
N LEU A 99 6.42 0.29 36.03
CA LEU A 99 7.24 1.40 35.54
C LEU A 99 8.35 1.02 34.53
N PRO A 100 9.20 0.02 34.77
CA PRO A 100 10.25 -0.36 33.82
C PRO A 100 9.70 -1.00 32.54
N LEU A 101 8.56 -1.71 32.62
CA LEU A 101 7.84 -2.22 31.44
C LEU A 101 7.30 -1.07 30.57
N LEU A 102 6.65 -0.09 31.20
CA LEU A 102 6.14 1.11 30.52
C LEU A 102 7.29 1.90 29.88
N ARG A 103 8.39 2.12 30.62
CA ARG A 103 9.59 2.81 30.11
C ARG A 103 10.27 2.05 28.97
N GLY A 104 10.33 0.71 29.06
CA GLY A 104 10.90 -0.14 28.01
C GLY A 104 10.07 -0.12 26.72
N PHE A 105 8.74 -0.10 26.85
CA PHE A 105 7.81 0.07 25.74
C PHE A 105 7.94 1.45 25.09
N LEU A 106 7.96 2.52 25.90
CA LEU A 106 8.09 3.90 25.43
C LEU A 106 9.47 4.20 24.81
N ARG A 107 10.53 3.48 25.22
CA ARG A 107 11.90 3.65 24.69
C ARG A 107 12.23 2.84 23.45
N ARG A 108 11.36 1.94 22.98
CA ARG A 108 11.63 1.06 21.83
C ARG A 108 10.69 1.28 20.64
N PRO A 109 10.73 2.42 19.94
CA PRO A 109 10.38 2.43 18.53
C PRO A 109 11.66 2.18 17.72
N GLN A 110 11.71 1.12 16.91
CA GLN A 110 12.51 1.20 15.69
C GLN A 110 11.59 1.82 14.64
N PRO A 111 11.64 3.15 14.43
CA PRO A 111 10.68 3.81 13.57
C PRO A 111 10.84 3.32 12.13
N GLY A 112 9.76 2.76 11.59
CA GLY A 112 9.56 2.63 10.15
C GLY A 112 10.38 1.60 9.38
N LEU A 113 11.43 0.98 9.94
CA LEU A 113 12.22 -0.01 9.18
C LEU A 113 11.38 -1.20 8.68
N HIS A 114 10.38 -1.63 9.45
CA HIS A 114 9.46 -2.68 9.02
C HIS A 114 8.68 -2.29 7.76
N LEU A 115 8.41 -0.99 7.52
CA LEU A 115 7.72 -0.49 6.31
C LEU A 115 8.51 -0.77 5.03
N LEU A 116 9.84 -0.84 5.11
CA LEU A 116 10.67 -1.18 3.96
C LEU A 116 10.38 -2.61 3.45
N PHE A 117 9.91 -3.49 4.33
CA PHE A 117 9.58 -4.87 3.98
C PHE A 117 8.07 -5.06 3.82
N THR A 118 7.26 -4.52 4.73
CA THR A 118 5.82 -4.74 4.73
C THR A 118 5.11 -3.98 3.61
N THR A 119 5.58 -2.79 3.22
CA THR A 119 4.94 -2.01 2.14
C THR A 119 5.06 -2.69 0.77
N PRO A 120 6.24 -3.10 0.27
CA PRO A 120 6.32 -3.78 -1.03
C PRO A 120 5.61 -5.13 -1.02
N LEU A 121 5.68 -5.89 0.08
CA LEU A 121 4.96 -7.16 0.21
C LEU A 121 3.45 -6.96 0.24
N GLY A 122 2.97 -5.97 0.98
CA GLY A 122 1.55 -5.61 1.04
C GLY A 122 1.02 -5.13 -0.32
N LEU A 123 1.80 -4.33 -1.04
CA LEU A 123 1.46 -3.87 -2.39
C LEU A 123 1.36 -5.05 -3.36
N LEU A 124 2.35 -5.95 -3.36
CA LEU A 124 2.34 -7.15 -4.20
C LEU A 124 1.19 -8.10 -3.86
N ALA A 125 0.94 -8.35 -2.58
CA ALA A 125 -0.15 -9.21 -2.13
C ALA A 125 -1.51 -8.62 -2.52
N GLY A 126 -1.74 -7.33 -2.21
CA GLY A 126 -2.96 -6.62 -2.54
C GLY A 126 -3.22 -6.57 -4.06
N TRP A 127 -2.20 -6.26 -4.85
CA TRP A 127 -2.29 -6.29 -6.32
C TRP A 127 -2.59 -7.69 -6.85
N SER A 128 -1.95 -8.73 -6.32
CA SER A 128 -2.15 -10.11 -6.77
C SER A 128 -3.58 -10.57 -6.51
N ILE A 129 -4.09 -10.31 -5.29
CA ILE A 129 -5.47 -10.62 -4.92
C ILE A 129 -6.43 -9.83 -5.79
N TYR A 130 -6.21 -8.52 -5.95
CA TYR A 130 -7.03 -7.69 -6.84
C TYR A 130 -7.07 -8.24 -8.27
N GLY A 131 -5.92 -8.57 -8.85
CA GLY A 131 -5.82 -9.07 -10.22
C GLY A 131 -6.55 -10.39 -10.43
N LEU A 132 -6.53 -11.29 -9.44
CA LEU A 132 -7.31 -12.54 -9.46
C LEU A 132 -8.81 -12.27 -9.39
N LEU A 133 -9.24 -11.41 -8.47
CA LEU A 133 -10.65 -11.01 -8.35
C LEU A 133 -11.15 -10.32 -9.63
N ALA A 134 -10.34 -9.41 -10.19
CA ALA A 134 -10.64 -8.70 -11.41
C ALA A 134 -10.69 -9.63 -12.63
N GLN A 135 -9.80 -10.62 -12.71
CA GLN A 135 -9.84 -11.65 -13.74
C GLN A 135 -11.14 -12.46 -13.65
N ALA A 136 -11.53 -12.89 -12.44
CA ALA A 136 -12.77 -13.65 -12.23
C ALA A 136 -14.00 -12.82 -12.61
N ALA A 137 -14.11 -11.59 -12.11
CA ALA A 137 -15.19 -10.67 -12.43
C ALA A 137 -15.27 -10.39 -13.94
N ALA A 138 -14.13 -10.11 -14.58
CA ALA A 138 -14.06 -9.90 -16.02
C ALA A 138 -14.51 -11.12 -16.81
N ARG A 139 -14.14 -12.34 -16.39
CA ARG A 139 -14.57 -13.59 -17.04
C ARG A 139 -16.06 -13.83 -16.94
N LEU A 140 -16.66 -13.58 -15.77
CA LEU A 140 -18.13 -13.63 -15.58
C LEU A 140 -18.84 -12.62 -16.47
N LEU A 141 -18.23 -11.46 -16.66
CA LEU A 141 -18.69 -10.43 -17.58
C LEU A 141 -18.16 -10.66 -18.99
N GLY A 142 -17.78 -11.88 -19.41
CA GLY A 142 -17.45 -12.25 -20.80
C GLY A 142 -16.15 -11.68 -21.38
N GLY A 143 -15.19 -11.33 -20.54
CA GLY A 143 -13.82 -10.95 -20.92
C GLY A 143 -13.02 -12.13 -21.48
N ARG A 144 -12.10 -11.85 -22.40
CA ARG A 144 -11.34 -12.87 -23.15
C ARG A 144 -9.83 -12.88 -22.85
N GLY A 145 -9.37 -11.99 -21.98
CA GLY A 145 -7.96 -11.82 -21.66
C GLY A 145 -7.39 -12.95 -20.81
N ARG A 146 -6.08 -13.17 -20.92
CA ARG A 146 -5.33 -14.11 -20.09
C ARG A 146 -5.06 -13.49 -18.72
N LEU A 147 -4.91 -14.32 -17.69
CA LEU A 147 -4.56 -13.86 -16.35
C LEU A 147 -3.24 -13.06 -16.34
N SER A 148 -2.25 -13.50 -17.13
CA SER A 148 -0.97 -12.79 -17.29
C SER A 148 -1.16 -11.35 -17.79
N ASP A 149 -2.09 -11.13 -18.71
CA ASP A 149 -2.34 -9.82 -19.33
C ASP A 149 -3.06 -8.91 -18.33
N THR A 150 -4.04 -9.45 -17.60
CA THR A 150 -4.71 -8.72 -16.52
C THR A 150 -3.72 -8.32 -15.43
N LEU A 151 -2.91 -9.26 -14.93
CA LEU A 151 -1.93 -8.96 -13.90
C LEU A 151 -0.91 -7.91 -14.38
N ALA A 152 -0.38 -8.04 -15.61
CA ALA A 152 0.56 -7.07 -16.17
C ALA A 152 -0.05 -5.67 -16.30
N CYS A 153 -1.27 -5.56 -16.83
CA CYS A 153 -1.94 -4.26 -17.00
C CYS A 153 -2.36 -3.64 -15.65
N THR A 154 -2.85 -4.44 -14.70
CA THR A 154 -3.22 -3.92 -13.37
C THR A 154 -2.00 -3.54 -12.55
N ALA A 155 -0.85 -4.18 -12.76
CA ALA A 155 0.40 -3.76 -12.11
C ALA A 155 0.80 -2.35 -12.55
N LEU A 156 0.66 -2.07 -13.85
CA LEU A 156 0.89 -0.73 -14.38
C LEU A 156 -0.12 0.28 -13.84
N ALA A 157 -1.36 -0.14 -13.63
CA ALA A 157 -2.42 0.70 -13.05
C ALA A 157 -2.18 1.11 -11.59
N GLU A 158 -1.19 0.54 -10.90
CA GLU A 158 -0.74 1.04 -9.59
C GLU A 158 0.16 2.29 -9.72
N GLY A 159 0.58 2.65 -10.94
CA GLY A 159 1.40 3.82 -11.22
C GLY A 159 0.96 5.13 -10.54
N PRO A 160 -0.35 5.47 -10.48
CA PRO A 160 -0.82 6.67 -9.80
C PRO A 160 -0.47 6.72 -8.30
N ARG A 161 -0.19 5.58 -7.64
CA ARG A 161 0.28 5.57 -6.25
C ARG A 161 1.64 6.23 -6.06
N ALA A 162 2.40 6.47 -7.14
CA ALA A 162 3.60 7.29 -7.08
C ALA A 162 3.33 8.72 -6.59
N LEU A 163 2.08 9.23 -6.72
CA LEU A 163 1.68 10.53 -6.15
C LEU A 163 1.79 10.57 -4.62
N LEU A 164 1.73 9.42 -3.93
CA LEU A 164 1.92 9.33 -2.48
C LEU A 164 3.38 9.55 -2.06
N LEU A 165 4.32 9.60 -3.00
CA LEU A 165 5.71 9.99 -2.74
C LEU A 165 5.87 11.51 -2.61
N LEU A 166 4.86 12.30 -2.98
CA LEU A 166 4.90 13.74 -2.85
C LEU A 166 4.77 14.13 -1.37
N PRO A 167 5.70 14.92 -0.81
CA PRO A 167 5.76 15.21 0.63
C PRO A 167 4.56 16.00 1.16
N PHE A 168 3.79 16.64 0.27
CA PHE A 168 2.61 17.43 0.63
C PHE A 168 1.31 16.61 0.64
N LEU A 169 1.33 15.36 0.17
CA LEU A 169 0.15 14.49 0.24
C LEU A 169 0.16 13.74 1.58
N PRO A 170 -0.79 14.02 2.49
CA PRO A 170 -0.92 13.23 3.70
C PRO A 170 -1.28 11.78 3.31
N PRO A 171 -0.60 10.76 3.87
CA PRO A 171 -0.82 9.36 3.54
C PRO A 171 -2.20 8.86 4.00
N LEU A 172 -2.82 9.57 4.95
CA LEU A 172 -4.16 9.32 5.45
C LEU A 172 -4.97 10.61 5.28
N GLY A 173 -6.01 10.58 4.44
CA GLY A 173 -6.88 11.73 4.22
C GLY A 173 -7.56 11.74 2.84
N PRO A 174 -8.25 12.85 2.49
CA PRO A 174 -8.94 13.00 1.21
C PRO A 174 -8.02 12.81 0.00
N ALA A 175 -6.74 13.19 0.14
CA ALA A 175 -5.74 13.03 -0.91
C ALA A 175 -5.45 11.54 -1.21
N ALA A 176 -5.36 10.70 -0.18
CA ALA A 176 -5.19 9.26 -0.35
C ALA A 176 -6.41 8.61 -1.03
N LEU A 177 -7.63 9.03 -0.66
CA LEU A 177 -8.86 8.60 -1.34
C LEU A 177 -8.87 9.02 -2.81
N GLY A 178 -8.39 10.23 -3.11
CA GLY A 178 -8.22 10.72 -4.48
C GLY A 178 -7.24 9.85 -5.29
N VAL A 179 -6.11 9.46 -4.69
CA VAL A 179 -5.16 8.53 -5.33
C VAL A 179 -5.79 7.16 -5.57
N GLU A 180 -6.53 6.61 -4.61
CA GLU A 180 -7.20 5.30 -4.80
C GLU A 180 -8.30 5.36 -5.87
N ALA A 181 -9.04 6.47 -5.96
CA ALA A 181 -9.98 6.70 -7.07
C ALA A 181 -9.24 6.77 -8.42
N TRP A 182 -8.06 7.40 -8.45
CA TRP A 182 -7.20 7.47 -9.63
C TRP A 182 -6.69 6.09 -10.04
N VAL A 183 -6.25 5.28 -9.07
CA VAL A 183 -5.84 3.88 -9.27
C VAL A 183 -7.01 3.04 -9.79
N LEU A 184 -8.22 3.24 -9.28
CA LEU A 184 -9.41 2.54 -9.75
C LEU A 184 -9.73 2.88 -11.21
N ALA A 185 -9.67 4.16 -11.58
CA ALA A 185 -9.83 4.59 -12.97
C ALA A 185 -8.75 4.01 -13.89
N ALA A 186 -7.51 3.88 -13.40
CA ALA A 186 -6.41 3.26 -14.13
C ALA A 186 -6.65 1.75 -14.32
N ARG A 187 -7.12 1.06 -13.27
CA ARG A 187 -7.47 -0.36 -13.30
C ARG A 187 -8.65 -0.63 -14.24
N PHE A 188 -9.61 0.29 -14.33
CA PHE A 188 -10.68 0.25 -15.32
C PHE A 188 -10.13 0.24 -16.75
N GLN A 189 -9.24 1.16 -17.10
CA GLN A 189 -8.62 1.20 -18.43
C GLN A 189 -7.74 -0.03 -18.69
N ALA A 190 -6.99 -0.47 -17.67
CA ALA A 190 -6.20 -1.69 -17.73
C ALA A 190 -7.04 -2.92 -18.06
N LEU A 191 -8.22 -3.06 -17.44
CA LEU A 191 -9.12 -4.18 -17.69
C LEU A 191 -9.78 -4.11 -19.06
N ARG A 192 -10.15 -2.92 -19.54
CA ARG A 192 -10.62 -2.75 -20.94
C ARG A 192 -9.59 -3.27 -21.93
N ALA A 193 -8.33 -2.87 -21.79
CA ALA A 193 -7.25 -3.29 -22.68
C ALA A 193 -6.88 -4.77 -22.51
N ALA A 194 -6.78 -5.26 -21.27
CA ALA A 194 -6.40 -6.64 -20.99
C ALA A 194 -7.48 -7.62 -21.49
N GLN A 195 -8.75 -7.33 -21.21
CA GLN A 195 -9.86 -8.27 -21.40
C GLN A 195 -10.67 -8.04 -22.68
N GLY A 196 -10.49 -6.91 -23.36
CA GLY A 196 -11.28 -6.55 -24.53
C GLY A 196 -12.76 -6.29 -24.19
N LEU A 197 -13.01 -5.81 -22.98
CA LEU A 197 -14.36 -5.49 -22.50
C LEU A 197 -14.81 -4.11 -23.01
N ASP A 198 -16.11 -3.97 -23.23
CA ASP A 198 -16.76 -2.66 -23.36
C ASP A 198 -16.64 -1.85 -22.07
N GLY A 199 -16.84 -0.52 -22.17
CA GLY A 199 -16.67 0.39 -21.05
C GLY A 199 -17.53 0.02 -19.84
N TRP A 200 -18.79 -0.35 -20.04
CA TRP A 200 -19.68 -0.65 -18.91
C TRP A 200 -19.26 -1.94 -18.18
N ARG A 201 -18.98 -3.02 -18.92
CA ARG A 201 -18.54 -4.29 -18.33
C ARG A 201 -17.18 -4.18 -17.65
N ALA A 202 -16.25 -3.42 -18.23
CA ALA A 202 -14.96 -3.19 -17.59
C ALA A 202 -15.06 -2.37 -16.30
N PHE A 203 -15.95 -1.37 -16.26
CA PHE A 203 -16.22 -0.60 -15.05
C PHE A 203 -16.70 -1.51 -13.91
N TRP A 204 -17.71 -2.34 -14.16
CA TRP A 204 -18.21 -3.27 -13.15
C TRP A 204 -17.20 -4.34 -12.75
N ALA A 205 -16.38 -4.84 -13.68
CA ALA A 205 -15.29 -5.75 -13.34
C ALA A 205 -14.27 -5.09 -12.38
N ALA A 206 -13.87 -3.85 -12.66
CA ALA A 206 -12.91 -3.11 -11.85
C ALA A 206 -13.47 -2.80 -10.45
N LEU A 207 -14.71 -2.30 -10.41
CA LEU A 207 -15.40 -1.89 -9.18
C LEU A 207 -15.70 -3.09 -8.28
N THR A 208 -16.22 -4.18 -8.85
CA THR A 208 -16.56 -5.40 -8.08
C THR A 208 -15.32 -5.98 -7.41
N ALA A 209 -14.20 -6.09 -8.14
CA ALA A 209 -12.94 -6.54 -7.57
C ALA A 209 -12.43 -5.64 -6.44
N ALA A 210 -12.60 -4.32 -6.58
CA ALA A 210 -12.20 -3.35 -5.55
C ALA A 210 -13.08 -3.48 -4.29
N LEU A 211 -14.40 -3.60 -4.45
CA LEU A 211 -15.35 -3.75 -3.34
C LEU A 211 -15.12 -5.05 -2.57
N ILE A 212 -14.89 -6.17 -3.28
CA ILE A 212 -14.57 -7.46 -2.64
C ILE A 212 -13.26 -7.35 -1.86
N LEU A 213 -12.21 -6.78 -2.46
CA LEU A 213 -10.93 -6.59 -1.78
C LEU A 213 -11.07 -5.72 -0.53
N ALA A 214 -11.83 -4.62 -0.61
CA ALA A 214 -12.10 -3.74 0.52
C ALA A 214 -12.87 -4.48 1.64
N ALA A 215 -13.87 -5.28 1.29
CA ALA A 215 -14.62 -6.09 2.25
C ALA A 215 -13.73 -7.13 2.95
N LEU A 216 -12.83 -7.80 2.20
CA LEU A 216 -11.85 -8.74 2.76
C LEU A 216 -10.87 -8.03 3.71
N GLY A 217 -10.37 -6.86 3.31
CA GLY A 217 -9.49 -6.05 4.14
C GLY A 217 -10.17 -5.60 5.44
N LEU A 218 -11.43 -5.18 5.37
CA LEU A 218 -12.23 -4.80 6.53
C LEU A 218 -12.47 -6.01 7.46
N ALA A 219 -12.86 -7.15 6.90
CA ALA A 219 -13.07 -8.38 7.68
C ALA A 219 -11.78 -8.82 8.40
N TRP A 220 -10.64 -8.74 7.72
CA TRP A 220 -9.33 -9.02 8.31
C TRP A 220 -9.01 -8.05 9.46
N ALA A 221 -9.23 -6.75 9.27
CA ALA A 221 -9.01 -5.74 10.31
C ALA A 221 -9.90 -5.97 11.54
N LEU A 222 -11.19 -6.27 11.33
CA LEU A 222 -12.12 -6.58 12.41
C LEU A 222 -11.73 -7.85 13.17
N LEU A 223 -11.31 -8.90 12.45
CA LEU A 223 -10.81 -10.13 13.06
C LEU A 223 -9.56 -9.86 13.90
N TRP A 224 -8.61 -9.08 13.37
CA TRP A 224 -7.39 -8.73 14.10
C TRP A 224 -7.69 -7.94 15.38
N LEU A 225 -8.61 -6.98 15.33
CA LEU A 225 -9.07 -6.24 16.51
C LEU A 225 -9.74 -7.14 17.54
N TRP A 226 -10.57 -8.09 17.09
CA TRP A 226 -11.26 -9.02 17.97
C TRP A 226 -10.31 -10.02 18.66
N VAL A 227 -9.31 -10.51 17.93
CA VAL A 227 -8.27 -11.38 18.50
C VAL A 227 -7.34 -10.58 19.42
N GLY A 228 -6.91 -9.38 18.99
CA GLY A 228 -6.01 -8.52 19.75
C GLY A 228 -6.61 -7.97 21.04
N GLY A 229 -7.92 -7.75 21.09
CA GLY A 229 -8.62 -7.34 22.32
C GLY A 229 -8.81 -8.46 23.35
N ARG A 230 -8.43 -9.71 23.04
CA ARG A 230 -8.52 -10.86 23.94
C ARG A 230 -7.16 -11.32 24.51
N ALA A 231 -6.07 -10.74 24.03
CA ALA A 231 -4.70 -11.00 24.51
C ALA A 231 -4.29 -9.92 25.52
#